data_AF-A0A2T0TXL6-F1
#
_entry.id   AF-A0A2T0TXL6-F1
#
_cell.length_a   1.000
_cell.length_b   1.000
_cell.length_c   1.000
_cell.angle_alpha   90.00
_cell.angle_beta   90.00
_cell.angle_gamma   90.00
#
_symmetry.space_group_name_H-M   'P 1'
#
loop_
_entity.id
_entity.type
_entity.pdbx_description
1 polymer ?
#
loop_
_entity_poly.entity_id
_entity_poly.type
_entity_poly.pdbx_seq_one_letter_code
_entity_poly.pdbx_strand_id
1 'polypeptide(L)' 'MGLPTGWVTDASGLSQNQQITALGNGVLPLQAVSALSLLAA' A
#
# COMPACT_ATOMS: atom_id res chain seq x y z
N MET A 1 0.54 6.91 -1.72
CA MET A 1 0.20 5.69 -0.94
C MET A 1 0.57 5.82 0.54
N GLY A 2 1.69 6.43 0.92
CA GLY A 2 2.14 6.47 2.33
C GLY A 2 2.79 5.17 2.81
N LEU A 3 3.23 4.34 1.87
CA LEU A 3 4.03 3.14 2.15
C LEU A 3 5.50 3.55 2.32
N PRO A 4 6.30 2.81 3.13
CA PRO A 4 7.74 2.96 3.14
C PRO A 4 8.36 2.78 1.75
N THR A 5 9.48 3.45 1.51
CA THR A 5 10.28 3.23 0.30
C THR A 5 10.63 1.75 0.18
N GLY A 6 10.50 1.19 -1.03
CA GLY A 6 10.83 -0.22 -1.28
C GLY A 6 9.71 -1.21 -0.93
N TRP A 7 8.64 -0.80 -0.23
CA TRP A 7 7.65 -1.73 0.35
C TRP A 7 7.07 -2.75 -0.66
N VAL A 8 6.76 -2.31 -1.87
CA VAL A 8 6.34 -3.20 -2.97
C VAL A 8 7.43 -3.39 -4.00
N THR A 9 8.26 -2.37 -4.24
CA THR A 9 9.22 -2.34 -5.35
C THR A 9 10.46 -3.21 -5.12
N ASP A 10 10.79 -3.48 -3.85
CA ASP A 10 11.97 -4.26 -3.47
C ASP A 10 11.59 -5.70 -3.08
N ALA A 11 10.33 -6.09 -3.30
CA ALA A 11 9.85 -7.44 -3.07
C ALA A 11 10.45 -8.40 -4.13
N SER A 12 11.45 -9.18 -3.73
CA SER A 12 12.22 -10.09 -4.60
C SER A 12 11.38 -11.17 -5.29
N GLY A 13 10.18 -11.46 -4.80
CA GLY A 13 9.26 -12.44 -5.38
C GLY A 13 8.28 -11.87 -6.42
N LEU A 14 8.29 -10.56 -6.69
CA LEU A 14 7.34 -9.92 -7.59
C LEU A 14 8.05 -9.40 -8.85
N SER A 15 7.54 -9.80 -10.01
CA SER A 15 7.84 -9.10 -11.27
C SER A 15 7.31 -7.67 -11.24
N GLN A 16 7.86 -6.79 -12.07
CA GLN A 16 7.42 -5.40 -12.19
C GLN A 16 5.90 -5.27 -12.44
N ASN A 17 5.33 -6.11 -13.29
CA ASN A 17 3.89 -6.10 -13.57
C ASN A 17 3.06 -6.50 -12.33
N GLN A 18 3.55 -7.44 -11.53
CA GLN A 18 2.91 -7.82 -10.27
C GLN A 18 3.03 -6.71 -9.22
N GLN A 19 4.16 -6.00 -9.17
CA GLN A 19 4.32 -4.83 -8.30
C GLN A 19 3.33 -3.71 -8.67
N ILE A 20 3.19 -3.39 -9.96
CA ILE A 20 2.21 -2.39 -10.45
C ILE A 20 0.79 -2.84 -10.10
N THR A 21 0.46 -4.12 -10.32
CA THR A 21 -0.84 -4.69 -9.99
C THR A 21 -1.13 -4.60 -8.49
N ALA A 22 -0.16 -4.89 -7.64
CA ALA A 22 -0.29 -4.79 -6.19
C ALA A 22 -0.47 -3.33 -5.73
N LEU A 23 0.25 -2.38 -6.33
CA LEU A 23 0.10 -0.96 -6.04
C LEU A 23 -1.25 -0.40 -6.50
N GLY A 24 -1.74 -0.84 -7.67
CA GLY A 24 -2.99 -0.35 -8.25
C GLY A 24 -4.25 -0.94 -7.60
N ASN A 25 -4.20 -2.18 -7.12
CA ASN A 25 -5.35 -2.87 -6.50
C ASN A 25 -5.28 -2.91 -4.96
N GLY A 26 -4.17 -2.45 -4.36
CA GLY A 26 -4.00 -2.43 -2.91
C GLY A 26 -4.85 -1.36 -2.22
N VAL A 27 -4.87 -1.41 -0.89
CA VAL A 27 -5.49 -0.34 -0.08
C VAL A 27 -4.72 0.97 -0.23
N LEU A 28 -5.36 2.09 0.15
CA LEU A 28 -4.68 3.38 0.34
C LEU A 28 -4.38 3.58 1.84
N PRO A 29 -3.15 3.29 2.33
CA PRO A 29 -2.84 3.30 3.76
C PRO A 29 -3.20 4.59 4.50
N LEU A 30 -2.94 5.76 3.90
CA LEU A 30 -3.23 7.04 4.56
C LEU A 30 -4.74 7.23 4.81
N GLN A 31 -5.56 6.84 3.84
CA GLN A 31 -7.01 6.89 3.94
C GLN A 31 -7.52 5.85 4.95
N ALA A 32 -6.93 4.65 4.97
CA ALA A 32 -7.26 3.63 5.96
C ALA A 32 -6.95 4.09 7.40
N VAL A 33 -5.78 4.70 7.63
CA VAL A 33 -5.42 5.27 8.94
C VAL A 33 -6.39 6.37 9.35
N SER A 34 -6.77 7.25 8.41
CA SER A 34 -7.78 8.30 8.67
C SER A 34 -9.13 7.69 9.07
N ALA A 35 -9.63 6.71 8.32
CA ALA A 35 -10.89 6.04 8.62
C ALA A 35 -10.88 5.32 9.98
N LEU A 36 -9.78 4.62 10.30
CA LEU A 36 -9.62 3.96 11.60
C LEU A 36 -9.55 4.98 12.75
N SER A 37 -8.89 6.12 12.55
CA SER A 37 -8.82 7.18 13.55
C SER A 37 -10.20 7.81 13.81
N LEU A 38 -11.01 7.98 12.76
CA LEU A 38 -12.39 8.46 12.88
C LEU A 38 -13.29 7.45 13.58
N LEU A 39 -13.10 6.15 13.35
CA LEU A 39 -13.89 5.09 14.00
C LEU A 39 -13.56 4.94 15.48
N ALA A 40 -12.32 5.22 15.89
CA ALA A 40 -11.85 5.08 17.26
C ALA A 40 -12.16 6.30 18.16
N ALA A 41 -12.69 7.39 17.58
CA ALA A 41 -13.10 8.60 18.28
C ALA A 41 -14.53 8.50 18.81
#